data_AF-A0A1R4KRG4-F1
#
_entry.id   AF-A0A1R4KRG4-F1
#
_cell.length_a   1.000
_cell.length_b   1.000
_cell.length_c   1.000
_cell.angle_alpha   90.00
_cell.angle_beta   90.00
_cell.angle_gamma   90.00
#
_symmetry.space_group_name_H-M   'P 1'
#
loop_
_entity.id
_entity.type
_entity.pdbx_description
1 polymer ?
#
loop_
_entity_poly.entity_id
_entity_poly.type
_entity_poly.pdbx_seq_one_letter_code
_entity_poly.pdbx_strand_id
1 'polypeptide(L)'
;MAKSNLWDRMHRHYLAWQSSGLSQRAYSKQSGLHQAQFNYWVVKFRSAQRSTVKEQSGFAPVVITPNSNIPVFEIHHSNGHRLSFYEVLDASFIIAPAPSRTVKSGLFDESVLAFLLVSKYTYHLPLHRIKQMFTREKIPISSSTFLDNVAATIRALEPIYRALIRETLAAKYLQSDETVCLEGAVSKINDTAFFCNNTAKKCIFQDCWFLPKTLPYFKSYVEVDISSLALT
;
A
#
# COMPACT_ATOMS: atom_id res chain seq x y z
N MET A 1 23.77 -13.34 29.00
CA MET A 1 24.24 -12.29 28.07
C MET A 1 23.36 -11.05 28.23
N ALA A 2 23.88 -9.99 28.86
CA ALA A 2 23.15 -8.78 29.22
C ALA A 2 22.79 -7.91 27.98
N LYS A 3 21.54 -7.99 27.51
CA LYS A 3 20.96 -7.05 26.52
C LYS A 3 19.98 -6.05 27.17
N SER A 4 20.10 -5.79 28.47
CA SER A 4 19.03 -5.17 29.28
C SER A 4 19.45 -3.85 29.94
N ASN A 5 19.70 -2.80 29.16
CA ASN A 5 19.84 -1.46 29.74
C ASN A 5 19.13 -0.38 28.91
N LEU A 6 19.32 -0.42 27.58
CA LEU A 6 18.68 0.55 26.71
C LEU A 6 17.18 0.29 26.56
N TRP A 7 16.78 -0.97 26.36
CA TRP A 7 15.38 -1.33 26.14
C TRP A 7 14.53 -1.05 27.38
N ASP A 8 15.03 -1.38 28.57
CA ASP A 8 14.33 -1.11 29.84
C ASP A 8 14.22 0.40 30.11
N ARG A 9 15.25 1.18 29.75
CA ARG A 9 15.20 2.64 29.84
C ARG A 9 14.14 3.22 28.89
N MET A 10 14.13 2.75 27.64
CA MET A 10 13.14 3.15 26.64
C MET A 10 11.72 2.82 27.10
N HIS A 11 11.52 1.61 27.62
CA HIS A 11 10.22 1.12 28.09
C HIS A 11 9.74 1.90 29.32
N ARG A 12 10.62 2.17 30.30
CA ARG A 12 10.28 2.98 31.48
C ARG A 12 9.78 4.37 31.11
N HIS A 13 10.45 5.06 30.19
CA HIS A 13 9.99 6.37 29.70
C HIS A 13 8.66 6.29 28.95
N TYR A 14 8.44 5.22 28.17
CA TYR A 14 7.18 5.02 27.48
C TYR A 14 6.00 4.86 28.46
N LEU A 15 6.14 4.05 29.50
CA LEU A 15 5.12 3.86 30.53
C LEU A 15 4.90 5.12 31.36
N ALA A 16 5.97 5.78 31.80
CA ALA A 16 5.87 7.03 32.56
C ALA A 16 5.18 8.14 31.76
N TRP A 17 5.39 8.18 30.45
CA TRP A 17 4.66 9.09 29.57
C TRP A 17 3.16 8.73 29.49
N GLN A 18 2.83 7.45 29.30
CA GLN A 18 1.43 6.99 29.27
C GLN A 18 0.68 7.31 30.56
N SER A 19 1.31 7.14 31.73
CA SER A 19 0.68 7.47 33.01
C SER A 19 0.60 8.97 33.28
N SER A 20 1.46 9.79 32.67
CA SER A 20 1.49 11.23 32.90
C SER A 20 0.34 12.01 32.23
N GLY A 21 -0.27 11.47 31.17
CA GLY A 21 -1.28 12.17 30.38
C GLY A 21 -0.77 13.40 29.60
N LEU A 22 0.55 13.66 29.63
CA LEU A 22 1.17 14.81 28.99
C LEU A 22 1.34 14.60 27.48
N SER A 23 1.41 15.69 26.72
CA SER A 23 1.82 15.61 25.32
C SER A 23 3.29 15.15 25.20
N GLN A 24 3.65 14.49 24.10
CA GLN A 24 5.03 13.99 23.90
C GLN A 24 6.09 15.09 24.03
N ARG A 25 5.78 16.30 23.55
CA ARG A 25 6.66 17.46 23.61
C ARG A 25 6.82 18.00 25.03
N ALA A 26 5.73 18.01 25.82
CA ALA A 26 5.78 18.40 27.23
C ALA A 26 6.58 17.38 28.05
N TYR A 27 6.33 16.08 27.81
CA TYR A 27 7.04 14.99 28.49
C TYR A 27 8.53 14.96 28.16
N SER A 28 8.92 15.18 26.89
CA SER A 28 10.33 15.23 26.50
C SER A 28 11.06 16.39 27.16
N LYS A 29 10.40 17.56 27.27
CA LYS A 29 10.94 18.74 27.97
C LYS A 29 11.11 18.48 29.47
N GLN A 30 10.15 17.82 30.12
CA GLN A 30 10.20 17.49 31.55
C GLN A 30 11.25 16.42 31.86
N SER A 31 11.42 15.43 30.97
CA SER A 31 12.32 14.29 31.17
C SER A 31 13.75 14.55 30.69
N GLY A 32 14.05 15.73 30.13
CA GLY A 32 15.35 16.07 29.54
C GLY A 32 15.72 15.22 28.31
N LEU A 33 14.72 14.64 27.63
CA LEU A 33 14.94 13.79 26.45
C LEU A 33 14.82 14.60 25.16
N HIS A 34 15.64 14.26 24.18
CA HIS A 34 15.49 14.84 22.84
C HIS A 34 14.17 14.36 22.21
N GLN A 35 13.35 15.30 21.74
CA GLN A 35 11.98 15.00 21.28
C GLN A 35 11.95 13.96 20.14
N ALA A 36 12.88 14.04 19.18
CA ALA A 36 12.93 13.09 18.07
C ALA A 36 13.28 11.66 18.54
N GLN A 37 14.14 11.54 19.57
CA GLN A 37 14.52 10.26 20.14
C GLN A 37 13.35 9.60 20.85
N PHE A 38 12.58 10.38 21.61
CA PHE A 38 11.38 9.90 22.28
C PHE A 38 10.26 9.52 21.28
N ASN A 39 10.07 10.32 20.22
CA ASN A 39 9.11 9.99 19.17
C ASN A 39 9.43 8.64 18.50
N TYR A 40 10.71 8.41 18.18
CA TYR A 40 11.17 7.12 17.65
C TYR A 40 10.81 5.95 18.59
N TRP A 41 10.98 6.12 19.91
CA TRP A 41 10.60 5.09 20.89
C TRP A 41 9.10 4.83 20.92
N VAL A 42 8.28 5.89 20.91
CA VAL A 42 6.81 5.77 20.91
C VAL A 42 6.31 5.00 19.68
N VAL A 43 6.84 5.31 18.49
CA VAL A 43 6.49 4.59 17.26
C VAL A 43 6.88 3.10 17.39
N LYS A 44 8.07 2.82 17.91
CA LYS A 44 8.60 1.46 18.08
C LYS A 44 7.78 0.61 19.07
N PHE A 45 7.30 1.18 20.18
CA PHE A 45 6.47 0.44 21.14
C PHE A 45 5.02 0.28 20.65
N ARG A 46 4.46 1.27 19.94
CA ARG A 46 3.13 1.14 19.34
C ARG A 46 3.08 0.08 18.25
N SER A 47 4.11 -0.04 17.42
CA SER A 47 4.19 -1.10 16.41
C SER A 47 4.35 -2.48 17.05
N ALA A 48 5.13 -2.59 18.14
CA ALA A 48 5.32 -3.83 18.87
C ALA A 48 4.03 -4.32 19.57
N GLN A 49 3.26 -3.43 20.19
CA GLN A 49 1.96 -3.79 20.76
C GLN A 49 0.96 -4.25 19.70
N ARG A 50 1.03 -3.67 18.49
CA ARG A 50 0.20 -4.06 17.35
C ARG A 50 0.55 -5.47 16.84
N SER A 51 1.78 -5.97 17.07
CA SER A 51 2.18 -7.34 16.71
C SER A 51 1.94 -8.40 17.80
N THR A 52 1.81 -8.01 19.09
CA THR A 52 1.55 -8.96 20.20
C THR A 52 0.07 -9.28 20.38
N VAL A 53 -0.81 -8.50 19.76
CA VAL A 53 -2.17 -8.96 19.47
C VAL A 53 -2.03 -10.02 18.39
N LYS A 54 -1.86 -11.28 18.82
CA LYS A 54 -2.19 -12.45 18.01
C LYS A 54 -3.52 -12.12 17.34
N GLU A 55 -3.63 -12.24 16.02
CA GLU A 55 -4.89 -12.05 15.29
C GLU A 55 -5.96 -12.99 15.86
N GLN A 56 -6.57 -12.61 16.96
CA GLN A 56 -7.93 -12.95 17.23
C GLN A 56 -8.67 -12.11 16.22
N SER A 57 -9.16 -12.77 15.15
CA SER A 57 -10.32 -12.29 14.41
C SER A 57 -11.20 -11.52 15.39
N GLY A 58 -11.56 -10.28 15.08
CA GLY A 58 -12.17 -9.30 16.01
C GLY A 58 -13.53 -9.69 16.62
N PHE A 59 -13.82 -10.97 16.69
CA PHE A 59 -14.96 -11.60 17.31
C PHE A 59 -14.45 -12.49 18.44
N ALA A 60 -14.74 -12.11 19.68
CA ALA A 60 -14.87 -13.09 20.75
C ALA A 60 -16.07 -13.98 20.38
N PRO A 61 -15.93 -15.31 20.36
CA PRO A 61 -17.09 -16.18 20.15
C PRO A 61 -18.05 -16.00 21.32
N VAL A 62 -19.13 -15.26 21.10
CA VAL A 62 -20.23 -15.18 22.06
C VAL A 62 -21.04 -16.46 21.85
N VAL A 63 -20.87 -17.42 22.77
CA VAL A 63 -21.72 -18.59 22.84
C VAL A 63 -23.07 -18.12 23.39
N ILE A 64 -23.98 -17.73 22.49
CA ILE A 64 -25.35 -17.37 22.88
C ILE A 64 -26.04 -18.67 23.28
N THR A 65 -26.28 -18.83 24.58
CA THR A 65 -27.15 -19.88 25.10
C THR A 65 -28.58 -19.34 25.00
N PRO A 66 -29.44 -19.87 24.10
CA PRO A 66 -30.78 -19.33 23.93
C PRO A 66 -31.61 -19.58 25.19
N ASN A 67 -32.27 -18.54 25.69
CA ASN A 67 -33.14 -18.64 26.86
C ASN A 67 -34.51 -19.30 26.51
N SER A 68 -34.84 -19.41 25.22
CA SER A 68 -36.02 -20.11 24.72
C SER A 68 -35.80 -20.70 23.32
N ASN A 69 -36.55 -21.76 22.96
CA ASN A 69 -36.45 -22.45 21.67
C ASN A 69 -37.32 -21.83 20.55
N ILE A 70 -37.96 -20.67 20.80
CA ILE A 70 -38.89 -20.05 19.87
C ILE A 70 -38.30 -18.71 19.41
N PRO A 71 -38.01 -18.50 18.12
CA PRO A 71 -37.48 -17.23 17.63
C PRO A 71 -38.57 -16.15 17.61
N VAL A 72 -38.20 -14.93 18.00
CA VAL A 72 -39.06 -13.74 18.00
C VAL A 72 -39.31 -13.24 16.58
N PHE A 73 -38.30 -13.29 15.71
CA PHE A 73 -38.44 -13.04 14.27
C PHE A 73 -37.33 -13.74 13.46
N GLU A 74 -37.61 -14.05 12.19
CA GLU A 74 -36.66 -14.64 11.24
C GLU A 74 -36.50 -13.78 9.99
N ILE A 75 -35.25 -13.52 9.59
CA ILE A 75 -34.93 -12.88 8.31
C ILE A 75 -34.43 -13.96 7.34
N HIS A 76 -35.10 -14.08 6.19
CA HIS A 76 -34.69 -14.95 5.10
C HIS A 76 -33.97 -14.15 4.01
N HIS A 77 -32.72 -14.48 3.74
CA HIS A 77 -32.00 -13.92 2.61
C HIS A 77 -32.32 -14.69 1.32
N SER A 78 -32.25 -14.02 0.17
CA SER A 78 -32.35 -14.65 -1.17
C SER A 78 -31.36 -15.79 -1.39
N ASN A 79 -30.30 -15.85 -0.59
CA ASN A 79 -29.20 -16.78 -0.69
C ASN A 79 -29.44 -18.06 0.15
N GLY A 80 -30.63 -18.23 0.76
CA GLY A 80 -30.98 -19.38 1.59
C GLY A 80 -30.50 -19.32 3.04
N HIS A 81 -29.74 -18.27 3.41
CA HIS A 81 -29.35 -18.04 4.80
C HIS A 81 -30.53 -17.49 5.62
N ARG A 82 -30.66 -17.99 6.86
CA ARG A 82 -31.69 -17.58 7.82
C ARG A 82 -31.05 -17.03 9.08
N LEU A 83 -31.48 -15.83 9.49
CA LEU A 83 -31.09 -15.21 10.75
C LEU A 83 -32.30 -15.29 11.69
N SER A 84 -32.20 -16.10 12.75
CA SER A 84 -33.25 -16.27 13.75
C SER A 84 -32.83 -15.54 15.02
N PHE A 85 -33.70 -14.65 15.52
CA PHE A 85 -33.43 -13.82 16.71
C PHE A 85 -34.27 -14.30 17.89
N TYR A 86 -33.65 -14.58 19.03
CA TYR A 86 -34.31 -15.17 20.21
C TYR A 86 -34.52 -14.17 21.37
N GLU A 87 -34.01 -12.94 21.23
CA GLU A 87 -34.19 -11.82 22.15
C GLU A 87 -34.48 -10.52 21.36
N VAL A 88 -35.11 -9.54 22.00
CA VAL A 88 -35.36 -8.22 21.41
C VAL A 88 -34.02 -7.46 21.35
N LEU A 89 -33.41 -7.36 20.16
CA LEU A 89 -32.19 -6.57 19.99
C LEU A 89 -32.48 -5.07 20.09
N ASP A 90 -31.92 -4.42 21.11
CA ASP A 90 -31.82 -2.94 21.21
C ASP A 90 -30.61 -2.40 20.40
N ALA A 91 -30.26 -3.06 19.30
CA ALA A 91 -29.15 -2.66 18.45
C ALA A 91 -29.68 -2.07 17.15
N SER A 92 -29.57 -0.75 17.01
CA SER A 92 -30.15 0.01 15.90
C SER A 92 -29.57 -0.33 14.51
N PHE A 93 -28.42 -1.02 14.40
CA PHE A 93 -27.87 -1.47 13.11
C PHE A 93 -26.77 -2.53 13.25
N ILE A 94 -26.84 -3.59 12.45
CA ILE A 94 -25.76 -4.55 12.20
C ILE A 94 -25.11 -4.14 10.87
N ILE A 95 -23.88 -3.60 10.90
CA ILE A 95 -23.16 -3.19 9.69
C ILE A 95 -22.26 -4.34 9.22
N ALA A 96 -22.45 -4.78 7.97
CA ALA A 96 -21.57 -5.74 7.33
C ALA A 96 -20.14 -5.17 7.17
N PRO A 97 -19.08 -5.98 7.32
CA PRO A 97 -17.71 -5.51 7.12
C PRO A 97 -17.53 -4.99 5.70
N ALA A 98 -16.83 -3.86 5.58
CA ALA A 98 -16.54 -3.26 4.28
C ALA A 98 -15.77 -4.24 3.37
N PRO A 99 -16.07 -4.27 2.05
CA PRO A 99 -15.38 -5.16 1.13
C PRO A 99 -13.88 -4.85 1.10
N SER A 100 -13.07 -5.89 0.85
CA SER A 100 -11.63 -5.75 0.74
C SER A 100 -11.26 -4.86 -0.44
N ARG A 101 -10.45 -3.82 -0.19
CA ARG A 101 -9.94 -2.91 -1.23
C ARG A 101 -8.49 -3.20 -1.58
N THR A 102 -8.14 -2.98 -2.85
CA THR A 102 -6.78 -3.14 -3.38
C THR A 102 -5.80 -2.18 -2.70
N VAL A 103 -6.22 -0.91 -2.52
CA VAL A 103 -5.48 0.10 -1.77
C VAL A 103 -6.19 0.34 -0.44
N LYS A 104 -5.60 -0.14 0.66
CA LYS A 104 -6.15 0.04 2.01
C LYS A 104 -6.27 1.53 2.34
N SER A 105 -7.47 1.96 2.72
CA SER A 105 -7.79 3.37 3.06
C SER A 105 -7.62 4.39 1.92
N GLY A 106 -7.63 3.94 0.66
CA GLY A 106 -7.62 4.83 -0.51
C GLY A 106 -8.95 5.58 -0.69
N LEU A 107 -8.86 6.81 -1.23
CA LEU A 107 -10.01 7.63 -1.62
C LEU A 107 -10.75 7.06 -2.84
N PHE A 108 -10.03 6.35 -3.71
CA PHE A 108 -10.57 5.83 -4.97
C PHE A 108 -11.03 4.39 -4.83
N ASP A 109 -12.14 4.12 -5.51
CA ASP A 109 -12.63 2.78 -5.78
C ASP A 109 -11.80 2.11 -6.88
N GLU A 110 -11.82 0.77 -6.92
CA GLU A 110 -11.14 -0.04 -7.93
C GLU A 110 -11.51 0.38 -9.37
N SER A 111 -12.77 0.75 -9.61
CA SER A 111 -13.24 1.24 -10.92
C SER A 111 -12.50 2.51 -11.35
N VAL A 112 -12.30 3.44 -10.42
CA VAL A 112 -11.60 4.71 -10.68
C VAL A 112 -10.11 4.48 -10.87
N LEU A 113 -9.51 3.56 -10.12
CA LEU A 113 -8.11 3.18 -10.29
C LEU A 113 -7.86 2.56 -11.67
N ALA A 114 -8.74 1.64 -12.10
CA ALA A 114 -8.68 1.04 -13.42
C ALA A 114 -8.80 2.10 -14.53
N PHE A 115 -9.79 2.99 -14.42
CA PHE A 115 -9.96 4.12 -15.34
C PHE A 115 -8.71 5.00 -15.42
N LEU A 116 -8.10 5.32 -14.28
CA LEU A 116 -6.93 6.18 -14.21
C LEU A 116 -5.72 5.56 -14.90
N LEU A 117 -5.48 4.26 -14.68
CA LEU A 117 -4.38 3.53 -15.31
C LEU A 117 -4.59 3.38 -16.82
N VAL A 118 -5.77 2.94 -17.26
CA VAL A 118 -6.08 2.77 -18.68
C VAL A 118 -6.00 4.11 -19.40
N SER A 119 -6.58 5.16 -18.83
CA SER A 119 -6.51 6.51 -19.40
C SER A 119 -5.07 6.98 -19.56
N LYS A 120 -4.23 6.80 -18.53
CA LYS A 120 -2.85 7.26 -18.55
C LYS A 120 -1.97 6.46 -19.51
N TYR A 121 -2.01 5.14 -19.42
CA TYR A 121 -1.04 4.26 -20.05
C TYR A 121 -1.51 3.71 -21.41
N THR A 122 -2.81 3.45 -21.57
CA THR A 122 -3.38 2.97 -22.83
C THR A 122 -3.79 4.12 -23.74
N TYR A 123 -4.44 5.15 -23.19
CA TYR A 123 -4.93 6.30 -23.97
C TYR A 123 -4.01 7.52 -23.92
N HIS A 124 -2.83 7.40 -23.30
CA HIS A 124 -1.83 8.47 -23.19
C HIS A 124 -2.38 9.79 -22.64
N LEU A 125 -3.39 9.73 -21.78
CA LEU A 125 -4.04 10.90 -21.20
C LEU A 125 -3.24 11.36 -19.96
N PRO A 126 -2.57 12.52 -20.00
CA PRO A 126 -1.71 12.93 -18.90
C PRO A 126 -2.54 13.25 -17.64
N LEU A 127 -2.00 12.94 -16.46
CA LEU A 127 -2.71 13.06 -15.18
C LEU A 127 -3.25 14.47 -14.89
N HIS A 128 -2.55 15.52 -15.32
CA HIS A 128 -3.03 16.90 -15.16
C HIS A 128 -4.34 17.14 -15.93
N ARG A 129 -4.51 16.50 -17.09
CA ARG A 129 -5.71 16.60 -17.92
C ARG A 129 -6.87 15.81 -17.31
N ILE A 130 -6.58 14.63 -16.78
CA ILE A 130 -7.56 13.85 -16.00
C ILE A 130 -8.03 14.66 -14.79
N LYS A 131 -7.11 15.27 -14.04
CA LYS A 131 -7.45 16.17 -12.93
C LYS A 131 -8.37 17.31 -13.38
N GLN A 132 -8.11 17.95 -14.52
CA GLN A 132 -9.00 18.99 -15.06
C GLN A 132 -10.41 18.45 -15.36
N MET A 133 -10.55 17.20 -15.83
CA MET A 133 -11.86 16.57 -16.03
C MET A 133 -12.61 16.43 -14.71
N PHE A 134 -11.96 15.92 -13.66
CA PHE A 134 -12.57 15.84 -12.33
C PHE A 134 -12.94 17.22 -11.75
N THR A 135 -12.12 18.24 -11.97
CA THR A 135 -12.46 19.62 -11.58
C THR A 135 -13.70 20.14 -12.30
N ARG A 136 -13.91 19.80 -13.59
CA ARG A 136 -15.13 20.17 -14.34
C ARG A 136 -16.37 19.50 -13.77
N GLU A 137 -16.24 18.27 -13.29
CA GLU A 137 -17.30 17.53 -12.57
C GLU A 137 -17.49 17.99 -11.12
N LYS A 138 -16.87 19.10 -10.71
CA LYS A 138 -16.92 19.66 -9.35
C LYS A 138 -16.36 18.72 -8.26
N ILE A 139 -15.43 17.83 -8.64
CA ILE A 139 -14.72 16.93 -7.72
C ILE A 139 -13.25 17.35 -7.66
N PRO A 140 -12.89 18.36 -6.82
CA PRO A 140 -11.51 18.84 -6.76
C PRO A 140 -10.61 17.82 -6.03
N ILE A 141 -9.72 17.18 -6.77
CA ILE A 141 -8.72 16.25 -6.21
C ILE A 141 -7.32 16.82 -6.43
N SER A 142 -6.46 16.71 -5.41
CA SER A 142 -5.08 17.17 -5.51
C SER A 142 -4.25 16.29 -6.45
N SER A 143 -3.22 16.87 -7.08
CA SER A 143 -2.35 16.10 -7.98
C SER A 143 -1.57 15.02 -7.24
N SER A 144 -1.20 15.26 -5.98
CA SER A 144 -0.51 14.28 -5.14
C SER A 144 -1.39 13.07 -4.86
N THR A 145 -2.68 13.27 -4.57
CA THR A 145 -3.61 12.17 -4.34
C THR A 145 -3.71 11.24 -5.56
N PHE A 146 -3.80 11.79 -6.78
CA PHE A 146 -3.77 10.96 -7.99
C PHE A 146 -2.47 10.16 -8.09
N LEU A 147 -1.33 10.79 -7.86
CA LEU A 147 -0.02 10.13 -7.95
C LEU A 147 0.16 9.03 -6.92
N ASP A 148 -0.23 9.27 -5.67
CA ASP A 148 -0.11 8.31 -4.58
C ASP A 148 -0.96 7.06 -4.86
N ASN A 149 -2.18 7.25 -5.39
CA ASN A 149 -3.08 6.16 -5.75
C ASN A 149 -2.63 5.41 -7.01
N VAL A 150 -2.12 6.10 -8.03
CA VAL A 150 -1.48 5.44 -9.20
C VAL A 150 -0.32 4.57 -8.73
N ALA A 151 0.56 5.12 -7.90
CA ALA A 151 1.71 4.40 -7.37
C ALA A 151 1.30 3.18 -6.53
N ALA A 152 0.26 3.32 -5.70
CA ALA A 152 -0.27 2.21 -4.92
C ALA A 152 -0.84 1.09 -5.80
N THR A 153 -1.52 1.46 -6.88
CA THR A 153 -2.11 0.48 -7.83
C THR A 153 -1.01 -0.23 -8.62
N ILE A 154 0.01 0.47 -9.08
CA ILE A 154 1.17 -0.15 -9.76
C ILE A 154 1.87 -1.13 -8.81
N ARG A 155 2.06 -0.79 -7.53
CA ARG A 155 2.61 -1.72 -6.53
C ARG A 155 1.75 -2.98 -6.36
N ALA A 156 0.43 -2.86 -6.48
CA ALA A 156 -0.47 -4.01 -6.42
C ALA A 156 -0.40 -4.89 -7.68
N LEU A 157 -0.02 -4.32 -8.83
CA LEU A 157 0.15 -5.04 -10.11
C LEU A 157 1.52 -5.71 -10.27
N GLU A 158 2.49 -5.37 -9.43
CA GLU A 158 3.84 -5.95 -9.40
C GLU A 158 3.90 -7.50 -9.52
N PRO A 159 3.09 -8.31 -8.78
CA PRO A 159 3.14 -9.76 -8.93
C PRO A 159 2.77 -10.25 -10.33
N ILE A 160 1.85 -9.56 -11.01
CA ILE A 160 1.44 -9.90 -12.38
C ILE A 160 2.57 -9.56 -13.34
N TYR A 161 3.19 -8.39 -13.18
CA TYR A 161 4.36 -7.99 -13.95
C TYR A 161 5.51 -9.00 -13.82
N ARG A 162 5.80 -9.48 -12.61
CA ARG A 162 6.80 -10.53 -12.38
C ARG A 162 6.43 -11.88 -13.00
N ALA A 163 5.15 -12.22 -13.04
CA ALA A 163 4.68 -13.41 -13.73
C ALA A 163 4.93 -13.29 -15.25
N LEU A 164 4.55 -12.15 -15.83
CA LEU A 164 4.77 -11.85 -17.24
C LEU A 164 6.26 -11.92 -17.61
N ILE A 165 7.15 -11.31 -16.82
CA ILE A 165 8.60 -11.40 -17.06
C ILE A 165 9.06 -12.85 -17.10
N ARG A 166 8.64 -13.68 -16.13
CA ARG A 166 9.04 -15.09 -16.07
C ARG A 166 8.58 -15.86 -17.31
N GLU A 167 7.36 -15.61 -17.77
CA GLU A 167 6.82 -16.24 -18.98
C GLU A 167 7.56 -15.78 -20.24
N THR A 168 7.79 -14.48 -20.38
CA THR A 168 8.51 -13.89 -21.51
C THR A 168 9.96 -14.41 -21.59
N LEU A 169 10.65 -14.55 -20.46
CA LEU A 169 12.01 -15.10 -20.41
C LEU A 169 12.08 -16.61 -20.65
N ALA A 170 10.98 -17.34 -20.42
CA ALA A 170 10.90 -18.77 -20.73
C ALA A 170 10.66 -19.04 -22.23
N ALA A 171 10.32 -18.01 -23.03
CA ALA A 171 10.10 -18.15 -24.45
C ALA A 171 11.40 -18.49 -25.21
N LYS A 172 11.32 -19.38 -26.21
CA LYS A 172 12.46 -19.79 -27.03
C LYS A 172 13.03 -18.68 -27.91
N TYR A 173 12.21 -17.68 -28.21
CA TYR A 173 12.55 -16.55 -29.07
C TYR A 173 12.01 -15.27 -28.44
N LEU A 174 12.87 -14.28 -28.27
CA LEU A 174 12.55 -12.97 -27.72
C LEU A 174 12.98 -11.90 -28.71
N GLN A 175 12.02 -11.12 -29.21
CA GLN A 175 12.30 -9.96 -30.06
C GLN A 175 12.39 -8.71 -29.19
N SER A 176 13.45 -7.93 -29.37
CA SER A 176 13.64 -6.63 -28.71
C SER A 176 13.65 -5.54 -29.78
N ASP A 177 12.85 -4.49 -29.57
CA ASP A 177 12.83 -3.29 -30.41
C ASP A 177 13.36 -2.10 -29.61
N GLU A 178 14.29 -1.35 -30.18
CA GLU A 178 14.89 -0.19 -29.54
C GLU A 178 14.20 1.08 -30.00
N THR A 179 13.28 1.60 -29.18
CA THR A 179 12.66 2.91 -29.42
C THR A 179 13.40 4.00 -28.66
N VAL A 180 13.95 4.98 -29.37
CA VAL A 180 14.61 6.16 -28.77
C VAL A 180 13.58 7.13 -28.17
N CYS A 181 13.76 7.48 -26.89
CA CYS A 181 12.96 8.48 -26.21
C CYS A 181 13.79 9.75 -25.98
N LEU A 182 13.22 10.92 -26.31
CA LEU A 182 13.88 12.21 -26.07
C LEU A 182 13.86 12.55 -24.57
N GLU A 183 15.03 12.62 -23.96
CA GLU A 183 15.17 13.00 -22.56
C GLU A 183 15.03 14.53 -22.42
N GLY A 184 13.99 14.98 -21.71
CA GLY A 184 13.86 16.38 -21.32
C GLY A 184 14.83 16.69 -20.17
N ALA A 185 15.81 17.56 -20.43
CA ALA A 185 16.86 18.06 -19.52
C ALA A 185 16.64 17.75 -18.02
N VAL A 186 17.23 16.65 -17.56
CA VAL A 186 17.35 16.33 -16.14
C VAL A 186 18.50 17.17 -15.58
N SER A 187 18.17 18.24 -14.85
CA SER A 187 19.17 18.91 -14.01
C SER A 187 19.73 17.88 -13.02
N LYS A 188 21.06 17.77 -13.01
CA LYS A 188 21.88 16.87 -12.19
C LYS A 188 21.30 16.67 -10.79
N ILE A 189 20.61 15.55 -10.59
CA ILE A 189 20.33 14.97 -9.29
C ILE A 189 20.69 13.49 -9.46
N ASN A 190 21.93 13.18 -9.08
CA ASN A 190 22.53 11.87 -8.80
C ASN A 190 21.92 10.66 -9.54
N ASP A 191 22.66 10.22 -10.57
CA ASP A 191 22.73 8.86 -11.08
C ASP A 191 21.39 8.14 -11.28
N THR A 192 20.67 8.48 -12.35
CA THR A 192 19.84 7.52 -13.10
C THR A 192 19.36 8.14 -14.42
N ALA A 193 20.23 8.08 -15.42
CA ALA A 193 19.85 8.09 -16.84
C ALA A 193 20.52 6.87 -17.45
N PHE A 194 19.73 5.85 -17.82
CA PHE A 194 20.25 4.65 -18.47
C PHE A 194 20.00 4.74 -19.96
N PHE A 195 21.09 4.92 -20.71
CA PHE A 195 21.16 4.71 -22.14
C PHE A 195 21.58 3.25 -22.39
N CYS A 196 20.89 2.54 -23.29
CA CYS A 196 21.43 1.33 -23.88
C CYS A 196 22.57 1.74 -24.81
N ASN A 197 23.82 1.48 -24.42
CA ASN A 197 24.99 1.69 -25.27
C ASN A 197 25.44 0.32 -25.75
N ASN A 198 25.49 0.12 -27.07
CA ASN A 198 25.67 -1.16 -27.77
C ASN A 198 27.07 -1.82 -27.58
N THR A 199 27.77 -1.48 -26.50
CA THR A 199 29.09 -2.00 -26.11
C THR A 199 29.09 -2.70 -24.76
N ALA A 200 28.00 -2.64 -24.00
CA ALA A 200 27.83 -3.40 -22.76
C ALA A 200 26.73 -4.45 -22.96
N LYS A 201 27.01 -5.69 -22.56
CA LYS A 201 26.10 -6.84 -22.54
C LYS A 201 24.92 -6.67 -21.57
N LYS A 202 24.18 -5.55 -21.64
CA LYS A 202 23.12 -5.18 -20.70
C LYS A 202 22.00 -4.43 -21.42
N CYS A 203 20.85 -5.08 -21.58
CA CYS A 203 19.62 -4.45 -22.01
C CYS A 203 18.80 -4.07 -20.77
N ILE A 204 18.46 -2.80 -20.61
CA ILE A 204 17.62 -2.30 -19.52
C ILE A 204 16.25 -1.99 -20.13
N PHE A 205 15.23 -2.76 -19.75
CA PHE A 205 13.83 -2.45 -20.07
C PHE A 205 13.34 -1.38 -19.11
N GLN A 206 13.30 -0.13 -19.59
CA GLN A 206 12.69 0.97 -18.87
C GLN A 206 11.42 1.37 -19.62
N ASP A 207 10.26 1.05 -19.06
CA ASP A 207 8.97 1.58 -19.53
C ASP A 207 8.93 3.08 -19.24
N CYS A 208 9.54 3.85 -20.14
CA CYS A 208 9.63 5.30 -20.11
C CYS A 208 8.28 5.93 -20.48
N TRP A 209 7.31 5.88 -19.58
CA TRP A 209 6.10 6.72 -19.68
C TRP A 209 5.83 7.45 -18.35
N PHE A 210 6.51 8.59 -18.21
CA PHE A 210 6.19 9.72 -17.32
C PHE A 210 5.68 9.33 -15.90
N LEU A 211 6.60 8.82 -15.08
CA LEU A 211 6.46 8.84 -13.62
C LEU A 211 7.10 10.13 -13.10
N PRO A 212 6.42 10.93 -12.26
CA PRO A 212 7.06 12.07 -11.61
C PRO A 212 8.12 11.61 -10.61
N LYS A 213 9.13 12.47 -10.45
CA LYS A 213 10.40 12.32 -9.71
C LYS A 213 10.31 11.92 -8.22
N THR A 214 9.14 11.55 -7.71
CA THR A 214 8.88 11.35 -6.27
C THR A 214 8.62 9.91 -5.85
N LEU A 215 8.76 8.92 -6.75
CA LEU A 215 8.53 7.51 -6.43
C LEU A 215 9.86 6.73 -6.37
N PRO A 216 10.49 6.58 -5.20
CA PRO A 216 11.74 5.85 -5.03
C PRO A 216 11.58 4.32 -5.02
N TYR A 217 10.52 3.76 -5.64
CA TYR A 217 10.05 2.41 -5.28
C TYR A 217 10.03 1.37 -6.42
N PHE A 218 10.37 1.73 -7.66
CA PHE A 218 10.70 0.75 -8.71
C PHE A 218 12.22 0.74 -8.91
N LYS A 219 12.92 0.06 -8.00
CA LYS A 219 14.36 -0.22 -8.10
C LYS A 219 14.61 -1.72 -8.20
N SER A 220 13.71 -2.45 -8.86
CA SER A 220 13.92 -3.84 -9.26
C SER A 220 14.42 -3.84 -10.69
N TYR A 221 15.74 -3.69 -10.83
CA TYR A 221 16.43 -4.04 -12.08
C TYR A 221 16.26 -5.54 -12.30
N VAL A 222 15.77 -5.96 -13.45
CA VAL A 222 15.96 -7.33 -13.93
C VAL A 222 17.20 -7.27 -14.82
N GLU A 223 18.38 -7.53 -14.25
CA GLU A 223 19.56 -7.87 -15.05
C GLU A 223 19.29 -9.25 -15.66
N VAL A 224 18.97 -9.28 -16.95
CA VAL A 224 18.94 -10.52 -17.72
C VAL A 224 20.35 -10.72 -18.26
N ASP A 225 21.07 -11.70 -17.73
CA ASP A 225 22.38 -12.09 -18.27
C ASP A 225 22.17 -12.93 -19.53
N ILE A 226 22.15 -12.25 -20.67
CA ILE A 226 21.90 -12.83 -22.00
C ILE A 226 23.08 -13.73 -22.43
N SER A 227 24.18 -13.80 -21.66
CA SER A 227 25.34 -14.63 -21.98
C SER A 227 25.08 -16.14 -21.96
N SER A 228 23.95 -16.59 -21.40
CA SER A 228 23.53 -18.01 -21.41
C SER A 228 22.61 -18.40 -22.58
N LEU A 229 22.10 -17.43 -23.34
CA LEU A 229 21.37 -17.65 -24.59
C LEU A 229 22.38 -17.83 -25.72
N ALA A 230 23.10 -18.95 -25.69
CA ALA A 230 23.84 -19.41 -26.85
C ALA A 230 22.82 -19.68 -27.97
N LEU A 231 22.86 -18.84 -29.00
CA LEU A 231 22.24 -19.09 -30.30
C LEU A 231 22.74 -20.44 -30.81
N THR A 232 21.88 -21.46 -30.74
CA THR A 232 21.93 -22.65 -31.62
C THR A 232 20.94 -22.47 -32.74
#